data_AF-A0A355DNN9-F1
#
_entry.id   AF-A0A355DNN9-F1
#
_cell.length_a   1.000
_cell.length_b   1.000
_cell.length_c   1.000
_cell.angle_alpha   90.00
_cell.angle_beta   90.00
_cell.angle_gamma   90.00
#
_symmetry.space_group_name_H-M   'P 1'
#
loop_
_entity.id
_entity.type
_entity.pdbx_description
1 polymer ?
#
loop_
_entity_poly.entity_id
_entity_poly.type
_entity_poly.pdbx_seq_one_letter_code
_entity_poly.pdbx_strand_id
1 'polypeptide(L)'
;MVLLRGALIEYASDFLGPLPNVVIFQFNPDTLTRNISIPQRPTGVSSRETSQAGEIPVERINFTAHFSAADQLDSGNIIAETLGIGPQLAALEKMVYPSNFIGELLGEALDAIGDAIGLGGNDDCPTQPIPREQYPQILFIWGATRVLPVLIDSMSITEQQYDSFLNPIQAEVALTLAVASNPEDKVGKGALKYSNVAKEAQAIINLANTVELAVDLVPF
;
A
#
# COMPACT_ATOMS: atom_id res chain seq x y z
N MET A 1 -26.69 8.06 -5.33
CA MET A 1 -25.70 7.07 -5.80
C MET A 1 -24.49 7.20 -4.88
N VAL A 2 -24.07 6.13 -4.20
CA VAL A 2 -22.90 6.18 -3.30
C VAL A 2 -21.65 6.12 -4.17
N LEU A 3 -20.76 7.10 -4.04
CA LEU A 3 -19.48 7.11 -4.75
C LEU A 3 -18.50 6.21 -4.00
N LEU A 4 -17.95 5.19 -4.67
CA LEU A 4 -16.89 4.35 -4.10
C LEU A 4 -15.59 5.16 -4.00
N ARG A 5 -14.90 5.06 -2.86
CA ARG A 5 -13.59 5.67 -2.64
C ARG A 5 -12.51 4.60 -2.61
N GLY A 6 -11.35 4.92 -3.18
CA GLY A 6 -10.16 4.11 -3.02
C GLY A 6 -9.62 4.22 -1.59
N ALA A 7 -8.91 3.20 -1.14
CA ALA A 7 -8.32 3.18 0.20
C ALA A 7 -7.06 2.32 0.26
N LEU A 8 -6.20 2.64 1.23
CA LEU A 8 -5.13 1.79 1.73
C LEU A 8 -5.51 1.31 3.13
N ILE A 9 -5.40 0.01 3.35
CA ILE A 9 -5.69 -0.62 4.64
C ILE A 9 -4.46 -1.41 5.06
N GLU A 10 -3.79 -0.95 6.11
CA GLU A 10 -2.77 -1.72 6.80
C GLU A 10 -3.47 -2.64 7.81
N TYR A 11 -3.16 -3.94 7.74
CA TYR A 11 -3.76 -4.95 8.59
C TYR A 11 -2.68 -5.77 9.29
N ALA A 12 -2.97 -6.21 10.51
CA ALA A 12 -2.14 -7.19 11.20
C ALA A 12 -2.40 -8.60 10.63
N SER A 13 -1.47 -9.51 10.87
CA SER A 13 -1.54 -10.92 10.43
C SER A 13 -2.83 -11.65 10.84
N ASP A 14 -3.55 -11.14 11.85
CA ASP A 14 -4.95 -11.46 12.12
C ASP A 14 -5.82 -10.20 11.98
N PHE A 15 -6.75 -10.19 11.02
CA PHE A 15 -7.63 -9.03 10.72
C PHE A 15 -8.53 -8.65 11.92
N LEU A 16 -8.69 -9.56 12.90
CA LEU A 16 -9.44 -9.34 14.15
C LEU A 16 -8.56 -8.79 15.30
N GLY A 17 -7.31 -8.43 15.02
CA GLY A 17 -6.36 -7.83 15.96
C GLY A 17 -6.61 -6.34 16.24
N PRO A 18 -5.60 -5.59 16.73
CA PRO A 18 -5.73 -4.16 17.02
C PRO A 18 -6.25 -3.38 15.79
N LEU A 19 -6.91 -2.25 16.05
CA LEU A 19 -7.56 -1.42 15.02
C LEU A 19 -6.63 -1.20 13.81
N PRO A 20 -7.03 -1.60 12.59
CA PRO A 20 -6.21 -1.43 11.40
C PRO A 20 -6.00 0.05 11.12
N ASN A 21 -4.83 0.40 10.60
CA ASN A 21 -4.58 1.74 10.10
C ASN A 21 -5.19 1.86 8.70
N VAL A 22 -6.08 2.83 8.52
CA VAL A 22 -6.89 2.97 7.30
C VAL A 22 -6.77 4.39 6.77
N VAL A 23 -6.35 4.51 5.51
CA VAL A 23 -6.31 5.78 4.79
C VAL A 23 -7.26 5.69 3.60
N ILE A 24 -8.36 6.44 3.68
CA ILE A 24 -9.33 6.57 2.60
C ILE A 24 -8.96 7.79 1.77
N PHE A 25 -8.92 7.66 0.45
CA PHE A 25 -8.66 8.80 -0.42
C PHE A 25 -9.84 9.77 -0.36
N GLN A 26 -9.54 11.04 -0.05
CA GLN A 26 -10.56 12.10 -0.04
C GLN A 26 -11.13 12.29 -1.44
N PHE A 27 -10.22 12.32 -2.42
CA PHE A 27 -10.53 12.35 -3.85
C PHE A 27 -9.89 11.12 -4.50
N ASN A 28 -10.66 10.40 -5.30
CA ASN A 28 -10.07 9.34 -6.12
C ASN A 28 -9.13 9.98 -7.15
N PRO A 29 -7.88 9.50 -7.26
CA PRO A 29 -6.98 9.89 -8.34
C PRO A 29 -7.67 9.85 -9.71
N ASP A 30 -7.39 10.86 -10.54
CA ASP A 30 -7.89 10.95 -11.91
C ASP A 30 -7.25 9.88 -12.81
N THR A 31 -6.01 9.54 -12.50
CA THR A 31 -5.14 8.65 -13.27
C THR A 31 -4.53 7.60 -12.36
N LEU A 32 -4.51 6.37 -12.86
CA LEU A 32 -3.85 5.24 -12.21
C LEU A 32 -3.09 4.46 -13.28
N THR A 33 -1.77 4.42 -13.14
CA THR A 33 -0.88 3.74 -14.09
C THR A 33 -0.51 2.36 -13.56
N ARG A 34 -0.60 1.34 -14.40
CA ARG A 34 -0.23 -0.05 -14.06
C ARG A 34 0.89 -0.52 -14.97
N ASN A 35 2.02 -0.89 -14.37
CA ASN A 35 3.20 -1.41 -15.06
C ASN A 35 3.37 -2.88 -14.72
N ILE A 36 3.27 -3.76 -15.69
CA ILE A 36 3.44 -5.21 -15.49
C ILE A 36 4.82 -5.61 -16.01
N SER A 37 5.73 -5.91 -15.08
CA SER A 37 7.08 -6.38 -15.41
C SER A 37 7.05 -7.88 -15.66
N ILE A 38 7.31 -8.28 -16.91
CA ILE A 38 7.37 -9.69 -17.31
C ILE A 38 8.82 -10.16 -17.16
N PRO A 39 9.12 -11.06 -16.21
CA PRO A 39 10.47 -11.58 -16.02
C PRO A 39 10.93 -12.37 -17.26
N GLN A 40 12.23 -12.34 -17.51
CA GLN A 40 12.82 -13.04 -18.66
C GLN A 40 12.64 -14.55 -18.50
N ARG A 41 12.18 -15.23 -19.55
CA ARG A 41 12.13 -16.69 -19.56
C ARG A 41 13.55 -17.24 -19.65
N PRO A 42 13.90 -18.33 -18.93
CA PRO A 42 15.21 -18.97 -19.09
C PRO A 42 15.45 -19.41 -20.55
N THR A 43 16.39 -18.78 -21.24
CA THR A 43 16.81 -19.14 -22.61
C THR A 43 18.21 -19.75 -22.59
N GLY A 44 18.40 -20.95 -23.15
CA GLY A 44 19.71 -21.60 -23.24
C GLY A 44 19.65 -23.06 -23.71
N VAL A 45 20.80 -23.64 -24.05
CA VAL A 45 20.95 -25.01 -24.62
C VAL A 45 20.54 -26.12 -23.63
N SER A 46 20.51 -25.81 -22.33
CA SER A 46 20.00 -26.68 -21.26
C SER A 46 18.49 -26.52 -21.01
N SER A 47 17.84 -25.52 -21.60
CA SER A 47 16.40 -25.25 -21.45
C SER A 47 15.65 -26.05 -22.51
N ARG A 48 15.26 -27.29 -22.16
CA ARG A 48 14.51 -28.20 -23.05
C ARG A 48 13.06 -27.77 -23.28
N GLU A 49 12.56 -26.81 -22.52
CA GLU A 49 11.14 -26.44 -22.51
C GLU A 49 10.96 -24.94 -22.75
N THR A 50 10.74 -24.57 -24.01
CA THR A 50 10.49 -23.19 -24.43
C THR A 50 9.13 -22.65 -23.96
N SER A 51 8.25 -23.50 -23.43
CA SER A 51 6.90 -23.19 -22.96
C SER A 51 6.76 -23.05 -21.44
N GLN A 52 7.83 -23.25 -20.65
CA GLN A 52 7.71 -23.08 -19.20
C GLN A 52 7.38 -21.63 -18.83
N ALA A 53 6.49 -21.48 -17.86
CA ALA A 53 6.24 -20.20 -17.21
C ALA A 53 7.55 -19.76 -16.54
N GLY A 54 7.95 -18.50 -16.78
CA GLY A 54 9.04 -17.88 -16.03
C GLY A 54 8.62 -17.58 -14.60
N GLU A 55 9.34 -16.68 -13.93
CA GLU A 55 8.90 -16.11 -12.67
C GLU A 55 7.53 -15.41 -12.82
N ILE A 56 6.84 -15.20 -11.68
CA ILE A 56 5.52 -14.55 -11.68
C ILE A 56 5.70 -13.07 -12.06
N PRO A 57 4.92 -12.52 -13.03
CA PRO A 57 4.97 -11.11 -13.36
C PRO A 57 4.65 -10.22 -12.15
N VAL A 58 5.45 -9.17 -11.95
CA VAL A 58 5.24 -8.21 -10.88
C VAL A 58 4.51 -6.99 -11.43
N GLU A 59 3.36 -6.67 -10.83
CA GLU A 59 2.58 -5.48 -11.16
C GLU A 59 2.95 -4.32 -10.23
N ARG A 60 3.24 -3.16 -10.80
CA ARG A 60 3.39 -1.89 -10.07
C ARG A 60 2.28 -0.92 -10.41
N ILE A 61 1.77 -0.23 -9.41
CA ILE A 61 0.68 0.73 -9.53
C ILE A 61 1.17 2.10 -9.07
N ASN A 62 1.01 3.11 -9.93
CA ASN A 62 1.42 4.48 -9.65
C ASN A 62 0.22 5.42 -9.71
N PHE A 63 0.08 6.29 -8.73
CA PHE A 63 -0.94 7.35 -8.69
C PHE A 63 -0.54 8.46 -7.74
N THR A 64 -1.22 9.60 -7.87
CA THR A 64 -1.11 10.74 -6.95
C THR A 64 -2.43 10.92 -6.21
N ALA A 65 -2.40 10.87 -4.88
CA ALA A 65 -3.53 11.16 -4.02
C ALA A 65 -3.48 12.62 -3.55
N HIS A 66 -4.64 13.30 -3.54
CA HIS A 66 -4.76 14.68 -3.08
C HIS A 66 -5.53 14.73 -1.76
N PHE A 67 -5.02 15.52 -0.82
CA PHE A 67 -5.61 15.75 0.49
C PHE A 67 -5.81 17.24 0.72
N SER A 68 -6.95 17.61 1.29
CA SER A 68 -7.32 19.00 1.58
C SER A 68 -8.18 19.09 2.84
N ALA A 69 -7.76 19.95 3.77
CA ALA A 69 -8.53 20.30 4.96
C ALA A 69 -9.62 21.34 4.68
N ALA A 70 -9.75 21.89 3.45
CA ALA A 70 -10.67 23.00 3.16
C ALA A 70 -12.13 22.72 3.60
N ASP A 71 -12.70 21.58 3.19
CA ASP A 71 -14.06 21.20 3.58
C ASP A 71 -14.19 20.96 5.09
N GLN A 72 -13.14 20.42 5.70
CA GLN A 72 -13.11 20.10 7.14
C GLN A 72 -13.07 21.39 7.97
N LEU A 73 -12.28 22.37 7.52
CA LEU A 73 -12.21 23.72 8.09
C LEU A 73 -13.54 24.47 7.93
N ASP A 74 -14.18 24.40 6.76
CA ASP A 74 -15.51 25.01 6.54
C ASP A 74 -16.58 24.41 7.46
N SER A 75 -16.48 23.10 7.75
CA SER A 75 -17.36 22.42 8.70
C SER A 75 -17.06 22.68 10.18
N GLY A 76 -16.02 23.44 10.51
CA GLY A 76 -15.58 23.70 11.90
C GLY A 76 -14.97 22.47 12.59
N ASN A 77 -14.28 21.61 11.83
CA ASN A 77 -13.65 20.43 12.39
C ASN A 77 -12.41 20.81 13.22
N ILE A 78 -12.50 20.60 14.53
CA ILE A 78 -11.44 20.94 15.50
C ILE A 78 -10.09 20.31 15.13
N ILE A 79 -10.08 19.09 14.57
CA ILE A 79 -8.83 18.40 14.18
C ILE A 79 -8.20 19.14 13.00
N ALA A 80 -8.99 19.53 12.00
CA ALA A 80 -8.50 20.27 10.85
C ALA A 80 -8.04 21.70 11.24
N GLU A 81 -8.73 22.36 12.17
CA GLU A 81 -8.34 23.67 12.68
C GLU A 81 -7.03 23.66 13.48
N THR A 82 -6.72 22.53 14.13
CA THR A 82 -5.54 22.42 15.01
C THR A 82 -4.34 21.76 14.35
N LEU A 83 -4.56 20.84 13.40
CA LEU A 83 -3.53 19.99 12.82
C LEU A 83 -3.60 19.92 11.28
N GLY A 84 -4.55 20.61 10.64
CA GLY A 84 -4.74 20.56 9.20
C GLY A 84 -4.97 19.12 8.69
N ILE A 85 -4.24 18.73 7.65
CA ILE A 85 -4.21 17.34 7.14
C ILE A 85 -3.09 16.48 7.74
N GLY A 86 -2.31 17.01 8.70
CA GLY A 86 -1.18 16.32 9.32
C GLY A 86 -1.48 14.89 9.80
N PRO A 87 -2.63 14.63 10.48
CA PRO A 87 -2.97 13.28 10.93
C PRO A 87 -3.14 12.27 9.78
N GLN A 88 -3.61 12.72 8.61
CA GLN A 88 -3.79 11.85 7.43
C GLN A 88 -2.43 11.50 6.79
N LEU A 89 -1.51 12.47 6.76
CA LEU A 89 -0.14 12.26 6.29
C LEU A 89 0.62 11.32 7.24
N ALA A 90 0.53 11.54 8.56
CA ALA A 90 1.14 10.67 9.55
C ALA A 90 0.62 9.22 9.48
N ALA A 91 -0.67 9.04 9.17
CA ALA A 91 -1.25 7.71 8.95
C ALA A 91 -0.65 7.01 7.72
N LEU A 92 -0.39 7.73 6.63
CA LEU A 92 0.30 7.22 5.45
C LEU A 92 1.77 6.89 5.74
N GLU A 93 2.48 7.79 6.42
CA GLU A 93 3.87 7.59 6.81
C GLU A 93 4.02 6.34 7.68
N LYS A 94 3.12 6.14 8.64
CA LYS A 94 3.11 4.94 9.48
C LYS A 94 3.01 3.64 8.66
N MET A 95 2.32 3.64 7.52
CA MET A 95 2.24 2.47 6.63
C MET A 95 3.56 2.17 5.91
N VAL A 96 4.53 3.07 5.90
CA VAL A 96 5.84 2.85 5.28
C VAL A 96 6.81 2.21 6.28
N TYR A 97 6.67 2.54 7.56
CA TYR A 97 7.55 2.04 8.62
C TYR A 97 7.13 0.65 9.12
N PRO A 98 8.09 -0.23 9.46
CA PRO A 98 7.77 -1.51 10.07
C PRO A 98 7.16 -1.30 11.46
N SER A 99 6.20 -2.16 11.84
CA SER A 99 5.36 -2.00 13.02
C SER A 99 6.10 -1.93 14.36
N ASN A 100 7.34 -2.43 14.42
CA ASN A 100 8.16 -2.46 15.64
C ASN A 100 9.14 -1.27 15.75
N PHE A 101 9.33 -0.49 14.68
CA PHE A 101 10.33 0.58 14.64
C PHE A 101 10.15 1.61 15.76
N ILE A 102 8.91 2.02 16.02
CA ILE A 102 8.60 3.03 17.05
C ILE A 102 8.75 2.44 18.46
N GLY A 103 8.42 1.16 18.66
CA GLY A 103 8.55 0.51 19.97
C GLY A 103 10.01 0.22 20.36
N GLU A 104 10.82 -0.16 19.37
CA GLU A 104 12.26 -0.42 19.55
C GLU A 104 13.03 0.86 19.85
N LEU A 105 12.80 1.95 19.10
CA LEU A 105 13.44 3.25 19.36
C LEU A 105 13.14 3.79 20.77
N LEU A 106 11.91 3.60 21.26
CA LEU A 106 11.54 3.99 22.62
C LEU A 106 12.19 3.09 23.67
N GLY A 107 12.33 1.79 23.39
CA GLY A 107 13.04 0.84 24.25
C GLY A 107 14.52 1.19 24.39
N GLU A 108 15.22 1.42 23.27
CA GLU A 108 16.64 1.82 23.25
C GLU A 108 16.90 3.13 23.99
N ALA A 109 16.02 4.13 23.82
CA ALA A 109 16.17 5.43 24.49
C ALA A 109 15.99 5.32 26.02
N LEU A 110 15.08 4.47 26.48
CA LEU A 110 14.87 4.22 27.92
C LEU A 110 16.03 3.44 28.53
N ASP A 111 16.58 2.47 27.80
CA ASP A 111 17.71 1.65 28.25
C ASP A 111 18.98 2.50 28.39
N ALA A 112 19.24 3.39 27.43
CA ALA A 112 20.36 4.35 27.50
C ALA A 112 20.27 5.31 28.71
N ILE A 113 19.06 5.67 29.15
CA ILE A 113 18.85 6.48 30.36
C ILE A 113 19.04 5.62 31.62
N GLY A 114 18.61 4.36 31.61
CA GLY A 114 18.81 3.41 32.70
C GLY A 114 20.29 3.13 33.00
N ASP A 115 21.10 2.98 31.95
CA ASP A 115 22.56 2.81 32.04
C ASP A 115 23.26 4.07 32.60
N ALA A 116 22.81 5.27 32.22
CA ALA A 116 23.40 6.53 32.69
C ALA A 116 23.15 6.80 34.19
N ILE A 117 22.11 6.22 34.79
CA ILE A 117 21.73 6.43 36.20
C ILE A 117 22.34 5.35 37.11
N GLY A 118 23.07 4.37 36.56
CA GLY A 118 23.78 3.35 37.34
C GLY A 118 22.86 2.33 38.02
N LEU A 119 21.65 2.14 37.50
CA LEU A 119 20.68 1.15 37.98
C LEU A 119 20.66 -0.14 37.12
N GLY A 120 21.43 -0.22 36.04
CA GLY A 120 21.57 -1.40 35.18
C GLY A 120 22.44 -2.49 35.82
N GLY A 121 21.81 -3.46 36.49
CA GLY A 121 22.47 -4.67 36.94
C GLY A 121 22.82 -5.61 35.78
N ASN A 122 23.97 -6.28 35.90
CA ASN A 122 24.51 -7.26 34.97
C ASN A 122 23.47 -8.33 34.57
N ASP A 123 23.29 -8.59 33.27
CA ASP A 123 23.53 -9.90 32.61
C ASP A 123 23.02 -9.89 31.16
N ASP A 124 23.71 -10.67 30.33
CA ASP A 124 23.38 -11.06 28.95
C ASP A 124 23.34 -9.97 27.88
N CYS A 125 24.45 -9.85 27.14
CA CYS A 125 24.49 -9.31 25.79
C CYS A 125 23.62 -10.19 24.86
N PRO A 126 22.48 -9.73 24.33
CA PRO A 126 21.76 -10.49 23.32
C PRO A 126 22.59 -10.49 22.04
N THR A 127 23.28 -11.60 21.81
CA THR A 127 24.05 -11.85 20.58
C THR A 127 23.09 -12.26 19.46
N GLN A 128 22.20 -11.36 19.05
CA GLN A 128 21.55 -11.32 17.73
C GLN A 128 20.61 -10.09 17.63
N PRO A 129 20.99 -9.00 16.95
CA PRO A 129 20.03 -8.01 16.51
C PRO A 129 19.33 -8.59 15.27
N ILE A 130 18.31 -9.41 15.48
CA ILE A 130 17.34 -9.68 14.42
C ILE A 130 15.94 -9.78 15.00
N PRO A 131 15.31 -8.66 15.37
CA PRO A 131 13.90 -8.56 15.07
C PRO A 131 13.78 -8.74 13.55
N ARG A 132 13.10 -9.80 13.09
CA ARG A 132 12.58 -9.81 11.73
C ARG A 132 11.51 -8.73 11.71
N GLU A 133 11.89 -7.50 11.38
CA GLU A 133 10.94 -6.42 11.17
C GLU A 133 9.95 -6.88 10.11
N GLN A 134 8.72 -7.11 10.52
CA GLN A 134 7.67 -7.50 9.61
C GLN A 134 7.25 -6.26 8.84
N TYR A 135 7.40 -6.31 7.51
CA TYR A 135 6.89 -5.25 6.65
C TYR A 135 5.38 -5.09 6.87
N PRO A 136 4.87 -3.85 6.86
CA PRO A 136 3.45 -3.58 7.00
C PRO A 136 2.70 -4.27 5.86
N GLN A 137 1.64 -5.00 6.23
CA GLN A 137 0.80 -5.70 5.25
C GLN A 137 -0.33 -4.76 4.84
N ILE A 138 -0.35 -4.37 3.56
CA ILE A 138 -1.25 -3.33 3.06
C ILE A 138 -2.14 -3.89 1.95
N LEU A 139 -3.43 -3.56 2.01
CA LEU A 139 -4.38 -3.76 0.92
C LEU A 139 -4.65 -2.45 0.21
N PHE A 140 -4.52 -2.47 -1.11
CA PHE A 140 -5.00 -1.42 -2.00
C PHE A 140 -6.39 -1.78 -2.52
N ILE A 141 -7.38 -0.94 -2.22
CA ILE A 141 -8.76 -1.10 -2.66
C ILE A 141 -9.06 -0.07 -3.74
N TRP A 142 -9.51 -0.55 -4.90
CA TRP A 142 -9.89 0.28 -6.04
C TRP A 142 -11.16 -0.24 -6.72
N GLY A 143 -12.30 0.34 -6.34
CA GLY A 143 -13.62 -0.07 -6.82
C GLY A 143 -14.00 -1.48 -6.34
N ALA A 144 -14.98 -2.10 -7.00
CA ALA A 144 -15.54 -3.38 -6.55
C ALA A 144 -14.66 -4.60 -6.88
N THR A 145 -13.73 -4.49 -7.84
CA THR A 145 -13.05 -5.64 -8.43
C THR A 145 -11.56 -5.71 -8.12
N ARG A 146 -10.99 -4.70 -7.46
CA ARG A 146 -9.56 -4.65 -7.13
C ARG A 146 -9.37 -4.47 -5.63
N VAL A 147 -8.98 -5.55 -4.99
CA VAL A 147 -8.52 -5.61 -3.60
C VAL A 147 -7.18 -6.34 -3.67
N LEU A 148 -6.08 -5.59 -3.71
CA LEU A 148 -4.76 -6.13 -4.01
C LEU A 148 -3.86 -6.02 -2.78
N PRO A 149 -3.15 -7.09 -2.38
CA PRO A 149 -2.07 -6.96 -1.43
C PRO A 149 -0.91 -6.22 -2.08
N VAL A 150 -0.42 -5.17 -1.44
CA VAL A 150 0.60 -4.28 -1.97
C VAL A 150 1.69 -4.00 -0.93
N LEU A 151 2.87 -3.67 -1.43
CA LEU A 151 3.94 -3.03 -0.68
C LEU A 151 4.15 -1.62 -1.26
N ILE A 152 4.51 -0.66 -0.42
CA ILE A 152 4.86 0.69 -0.88
C ILE A 152 6.33 0.66 -1.32
N ASP A 153 6.57 0.84 -2.63
CA ASP A 153 7.93 0.94 -3.20
C ASP A 153 8.51 2.34 -2.98
N SER A 154 7.68 3.39 -3.14
CA SER A 154 8.07 4.77 -2.91
C SER A 154 6.89 5.65 -2.53
N MET A 155 7.14 6.64 -1.67
CA MET A 155 6.19 7.67 -1.29
C MET A 155 6.87 9.04 -1.37
N SER A 156 6.22 10.01 -2.01
CA SER A 156 6.66 11.40 -2.03
C SER A 156 5.49 12.30 -1.64
N ILE A 157 5.68 13.10 -0.59
CA ILE A 157 4.67 14.01 -0.04
C ILE A 157 5.08 15.44 -0.41
N THR A 158 4.17 16.15 -1.06
CA THR A 158 4.30 17.58 -1.38
C THR A 158 3.23 18.33 -0.61
N GLU A 159 3.61 18.91 0.52
CA GLU A 159 2.73 19.76 1.33
C GLU A 159 2.61 21.17 0.74
N GLN A 160 1.39 21.72 0.79
CA GLN A 160 1.05 22.99 0.20
C GLN A 160 0.03 23.71 1.08
N GLN A 161 0.12 25.04 1.10
CA GLN A 161 -0.76 25.92 1.89
C GLN A 161 -0.71 25.61 3.40
N TYR A 162 -0.40 26.61 4.19
CA TYR A 162 -0.22 26.45 5.62
C TYR A 162 -1.11 27.40 6.39
N ASP A 163 -1.56 26.99 7.57
CA ASP A 163 -2.18 27.89 8.54
C ASP A 163 -1.11 28.74 9.28
N SER A 164 -1.55 29.58 10.22
CA SER A 164 -0.65 30.40 11.04
C SER A 164 0.27 29.60 11.97
N PHE A 165 -0.06 28.33 12.23
CA PHE A 165 0.71 27.41 13.05
C PHE A 165 1.60 26.47 12.22
N LEU A 166 1.67 26.70 10.89
CA LEU A 166 2.42 25.89 9.94
C LEU A 166 1.90 24.45 9.80
N ASN A 167 0.61 24.23 10.06
CA ASN A 167 -0.05 22.99 9.71
C ASN A 167 -0.39 22.99 8.21
N PRO A 168 -0.07 21.91 7.47
CA PRO A 168 -0.43 21.81 6.05
C PRO A 168 -1.95 21.70 5.90
N ILE A 169 -2.50 22.47 4.97
CA ILE A 169 -3.92 22.47 4.62
C ILE A 169 -4.16 21.62 3.38
N GLN A 170 -3.17 21.52 2.47
CA GLN A 170 -3.24 20.70 1.26
C GLN A 170 -1.97 19.87 1.11
N ALA A 171 -2.09 18.69 0.50
CA ALA A 171 -0.93 17.90 0.10
C ALA A 171 -1.24 17.01 -1.10
N GLU A 172 -0.18 16.74 -1.86
CA GLU A 172 -0.16 15.75 -2.92
C GLU A 172 0.78 14.62 -2.51
N VAL A 173 0.30 13.39 -2.56
CA VAL A 173 1.07 12.20 -2.19
C VAL A 173 1.20 11.30 -3.41
N ALA A 174 2.39 11.27 -4.00
CA ALA A 174 2.72 10.36 -5.09
C ALA A 174 3.17 9.01 -4.52
N LEU A 175 2.47 7.94 -4.92
CA LEU A 175 2.66 6.58 -4.45
C LEU A 175 3.03 5.65 -5.60
N THR A 176 4.06 4.84 -5.37
CA THR A 176 4.40 3.66 -6.18
C THR A 176 4.17 2.43 -5.32
N LEU A 177 3.26 1.56 -5.76
CA LEU A 177 2.91 0.33 -5.06
C LEU A 177 3.37 -0.89 -5.88
N ALA A 178 3.93 -1.90 -5.23
CA ALA A 178 4.20 -3.21 -5.83
C ALA A 178 3.15 -4.22 -5.34
N VAL A 179 2.45 -4.87 -6.27
CA VAL A 179 1.49 -5.92 -5.94
C VAL A 179 2.24 -7.17 -5.49
N ALA A 180 1.93 -7.65 -4.29
CA ALA A 180 2.51 -8.86 -3.74
C ALA A 180 2.07 -10.06 -4.59
N SER A 181 3.02 -10.69 -5.27
CA SER A 181 2.74 -11.83 -6.17
C SER A 181 2.48 -13.13 -5.41
N ASN A 182 3.06 -13.27 -4.21
CA ASN A 182 2.86 -14.43 -3.34
C ASN A 182 2.81 -13.97 -1.87
N PRO A 183 1.72 -13.31 -1.44
CA PRO A 183 1.55 -12.92 -0.04
C PRO A 183 1.57 -14.17 0.85
N GLU A 184 2.19 -14.10 2.03
CA GLU A 184 2.33 -15.27 2.91
C GLU A 184 1.07 -15.52 3.77
N ASP A 185 0.33 -14.45 4.06
CA ASP A 185 -0.83 -14.44 4.96
C ASP A 185 -2.15 -14.78 4.25
N LYS A 186 -3.17 -15.15 5.05
CA LYS A 186 -4.48 -15.56 4.54
C LYS A 186 -5.25 -14.41 3.88
N VAL A 187 -5.15 -13.21 4.43
CA VAL A 187 -5.89 -12.03 3.97
C VAL A 187 -5.38 -11.60 2.59
N GLY A 188 -4.06 -11.47 2.44
CA GLY A 188 -3.41 -11.12 1.18
C GLY A 188 -3.66 -12.17 0.09
N LYS A 189 -3.55 -13.46 0.42
CA LYS A 189 -3.90 -14.55 -0.52
C LYS A 189 -5.37 -14.47 -0.98
N GLY A 190 -6.28 -14.20 -0.04
CA GLY A 190 -7.71 -14.04 -0.32
C GLY A 190 -7.99 -12.84 -1.22
N ALA A 191 -7.40 -11.68 -0.90
CA ALA A 191 -7.49 -10.46 -1.69
C ALA A 191 -6.99 -10.64 -3.13
N LEU A 192 -5.79 -11.21 -3.27
CA LEU A 192 -5.20 -11.49 -4.59
C LEU A 192 -6.09 -12.44 -5.41
N LYS A 193 -6.57 -13.52 -4.79
CA LYS A 193 -7.49 -14.47 -5.45
C LYS A 193 -8.78 -13.80 -5.88
N TYR A 194 -9.39 -12.99 -5.03
CA TYR A 194 -10.62 -12.25 -5.34
C TYR A 194 -10.43 -11.37 -6.58
N SER A 195 -9.36 -10.56 -6.60
CA SER A 195 -9.06 -9.68 -7.73
C SER A 195 -8.76 -10.45 -9.02
N ASN A 196 -8.07 -11.59 -8.93
CA ASN A 196 -7.78 -12.43 -10.09
C ASN A 196 -9.05 -13.06 -10.67
N VAL A 197 -9.95 -13.57 -9.83
CA VAL A 197 -11.26 -14.10 -10.29
C VAL A 197 -12.08 -13.00 -10.98
N ALA A 198 -12.11 -11.79 -10.42
CA ALA A 198 -12.79 -10.66 -11.05
C ALA A 198 -12.15 -10.30 -12.41
N LYS A 199 -10.82 -10.33 -12.51
CA LYS A 199 -10.08 -10.10 -13.77
C LYS A 199 -10.36 -11.18 -14.81
N GLU A 200 -10.42 -12.45 -14.42
CA GLU A 200 -10.79 -13.56 -15.30
C GLU A 200 -12.21 -13.41 -15.84
N ALA A 201 -13.18 -13.08 -14.98
CA ALA A 201 -14.54 -12.81 -15.40
C ALA A 201 -14.62 -11.66 -16.41
N GLN A 202 -13.87 -10.57 -16.18
CA GLN A 202 -13.78 -9.45 -17.12
C GLN A 202 -13.14 -9.85 -18.46
N ALA A 203 -12.14 -10.72 -18.45
CA ALA A 203 -11.51 -11.23 -19.67
C ALA A 203 -12.49 -12.08 -20.51
N ILE A 204 -13.33 -12.90 -19.85
CA ILE A 204 -14.39 -13.67 -20.51
C ILE A 204 -15.43 -12.73 -21.16
N ILE A 205 -15.82 -11.66 -20.46
CA ILE A 205 -16.74 -10.66 -21.02
C ILE A 205 -16.13 -9.97 -22.25
N ASN A 206 -14.84 -9.64 -22.21
CA ASN A 206 -14.16 -9.05 -23.38
C ASN A 206 -14.14 -10.01 -24.58
N LEU A 207 -13.95 -11.32 -24.36
CA LEU A 207 -14.02 -12.32 -25.42
C LEU A 207 -15.40 -12.30 -26.09
N ALA A 208 -16.48 -12.24 -25.31
CA ALA A 208 -17.84 -12.18 -25.85
C ALA A 208 -18.05 -10.95 -26.74
N ASN A 209 -17.58 -9.77 -26.31
CA ASN A 209 -17.64 -8.54 -27.11
C ASN A 209 -16.75 -8.60 -28.37
N THR A 210 -15.63 -9.33 -28.32
CA THR A 210 -14.69 -9.44 -29.45
C THR A 210 -15.26 -10.28 -30.58
N VAL A 211 -16.09 -11.30 -30.29
CA VAL A 211 -16.75 -12.11 -31.34
C VAL A 211 -17.67 -11.25 -32.21
N GLU A 212 -18.33 -10.25 -31.63
CA GLU A 212 -19.17 -9.30 -32.35
C GLU A 212 -18.32 -8.41 -33.29
N LEU A 213 -17.15 -7.97 -32.83
CA LEU A 213 -16.23 -7.12 -33.60
C LEU A 213 -15.34 -7.90 -34.59
N ALA A 214 -15.21 -9.22 -34.44
CA ALA A 214 -14.38 -10.06 -35.31
C ALA A 214 -14.87 -10.06 -36.76
N VAL A 215 -16.16 -9.77 -36.99
CA VAL A 215 -16.75 -9.58 -38.32
C VAL A 215 -16.09 -8.43 -39.08
N ASP A 216 -15.59 -7.40 -38.40
CA ASP A 216 -14.89 -6.25 -39.01
C ASP A 216 -13.36 -6.45 -39.12
N LEU A 217 -12.81 -7.47 -38.44
CA LEU A 217 -11.37 -7.71 -38.32
C LEU A 217 -10.80 -8.60 -39.42
N VAL A 218 -11.65 -9.43 -40.04
CA VAL A 218 -11.29 -10.27 -41.18
C VAL A 218 -12.03 -9.77 -42.42
N PRO A 219 -11.41 -8.93 -43.27
CA PRO A 219 -12.01 -8.56 -44.53
C PRO A 219 -12.01 -9.81 -45.41
N PHE A 220 -13.20 -10.35 -45.70
CA PHE A 220 -13.38 -11.21 -46.86
C PHE A 220 -13.64 -10.36 -48.10
#